data_AF-A0A1E4HXZ5-F1
#
_entry.id   AF-A0A1E4HXZ5-F1
#
_cell.length_a   1.000
_cell.length_b   1.000
_cell.length_c   1.000
_cell.angle_alpha   90.00
_cell.angle_beta   90.00
_cell.angle_gamma   90.00
#
_symmetry.space_group_name_H-M   'P 1'
#
loop_
_entity.id
_entity.type
_entity.pdbx_description
1 polymer ?
#
loop_
_entity_poly.entity_id
_entity_poly.type
_entity_poly.pdbx_seq_one_letter_code
_entity_poly.pdbx_strand_id
1 'polypeptide(L)'
;MQDTRTDRPDPAPFPDALLLPEALKAGTRQIDRINSVLNIAEPMLGVDRSQGERGYIRRQPGGRLFITKDPSDTLLHPVGHPLEGQERYRWSDQPDGTSLGYLGDTTPHGTA
;
A
#
# COMPACT_ATOMS: atom_id res chain seq x y z
N MET A 1 9.59 4.75 39.75
CA MET A 1 10.36 5.32 38.63
C MET A 1 9.81 4.69 37.38
N GLN A 2 9.25 5.49 36.48
CA GLN A 2 8.39 5.03 35.39
C GLN A 2 9.26 4.47 34.26
N ASP A 3 9.12 3.19 33.98
CA ASP A 3 9.60 2.55 32.75
C ASP A 3 8.92 3.20 31.55
N THR A 4 9.70 3.91 30.76
CA THR A 4 9.31 4.43 29.45
C THR A 4 9.08 3.23 28.52
N ARG A 5 7.88 2.64 28.58
CA ARG A 5 7.38 1.75 27.53
C ARG A 5 7.27 2.60 26.28
N THR A 6 8.31 2.57 25.47
CA THR A 6 8.28 2.96 24.08
C THR A 6 7.26 2.05 23.40
N ASP A 7 5.99 2.46 23.46
CA ASP A 7 4.91 2.02 22.58
C ASP A 7 5.26 2.57 21.20
N ARG A 8 6.31 2.00 20.59
CA ARG A 8 6.49 2.11 19.16
C ARG A 8 5.47 1.12 18.63
N PRO A 9 4.40 1.54 17.93
CA PRO A 9 3.60 0.57 17.20
C PRO A 9 4.60 -0.15 16.30
N ASP A 10 4.81 -1.45 16.52
CA ASP A 10 5.52 -2.29 15.58
C ASP A 10 4.89 -1.98 14.22
N PRO A 11 5.62 -1.38 13.26
CA PRO A 11 5.06 -1.21 11.94
C PRO A 11 4.64 -2.61 11.51
N ALA A 12 3.36 -2.78 11.16
CA ALA A 12 2.87 -4.04 10.63
C ALA A 12 3.95 -4.58 9.67
N PRO A 13 4.37 -5.85 9.80
CA PRO A 13 5.62 -6.33 9.19
C PRO A 13 5.63 -6.13 7.66
N PHE A 14 4.45 -5.94 7.07
CA PHE A 14 4.25 -5.56 5.70
C PHE A 14 3.32 -4.34 5.59
N PRO A 15 3.63 -3.34 4.73
CA PRO A 15 2.66 -2.33 4.33
C PRO A 15 1.40 -2.94 3.70
N ASP A 16 0.28 -2.24 3.83
CA ASP A 16 -0.99 -2.65 3.21
C ASP A 16 -1.09 -2.24 1.74
N ALA A 17 -0.38 -1.18 1.37
CA ALA A 17 -0.31 -0.70 0.00
C ALA A 17 1.09 -0.17 -0.35
N LEU A 18 1.39 -0.11 -1.65
CA LEU A 18 2.62 0.46 -2.18
C LEU A 18 2.32 1.44 -3.29
N LEU A 19 3.07 2.53 -3.34
CA LEU A 19 3.16 3.40 -4.50
C LEU A 19 4.54 3.22 -5.13
N LEU A 20 4.56 2.76 -6.38
CA LEU A 20 5.78 2.61 -7.16
C LEU A 20 5.78 3.57 -8.35
N PRO A 21 6.92 4.17 -8.71
CA PRO A 21 7.01 4.99 -9.92
C PRO A 21 6.83 4.11 -11.17
N GLU A 22 6.13 4.62 -12.18
CA GLU A 22 5.91 3.88 -13.43
C GLU A 22 7.22 3.57 -14.17
N ALA A 23 8.29 4.33 -13.90
CA ALA A 23 9.63 4.08 -14.39
C ALA A 23 10.19 2.68 -14.02
N LEU A 24 9.68 2.05 -12.95
CA LEU A 24 10.08 0.68 -12.57
C LEU A 24 9.47 -0.41 -13.47
N LYS A 25 8.52 -0.06 -14.36
CA LYS A 25 8.02 -1.02 -15.37
C LYS A 25 9.10 -1.33 -16.40
N ALA A 26 9.79 -2.45 -16.21
CA ALA A 26 10.73 -2.99 -17.18
C ALA A 26 10.09 -4.11 -18.02
N GLY A 27 10.35 -4.15 -19.33
CA GLY A 27 9.88 -5.23 -20.22
C GLY A 27 9.34 -4.75 -21.57
N THR A 28 9.40 -5.62 -22.57
CA THR A 28 8.95 -5.32 -23.94
C THR A 28 7.43 -5.40 -24.07
N ARG A 29 6.77 -6.34 -23.40
CA ARG A 29 5.30 -6.49 -23.42
C ARG A 29 4.66 -5.92 -22.16
N GLN A 30 3.39 -5.56 -22.27
CA GLN A 30 2.61 -5.01 -21.15
C GLN A 30 2.56 -5.97 -19.94
N ILE A 31 2.47 -7.28 -20.19
CA ILE A 31 2.44 -8.29 -19.13
C ILE A 31 3.78 -8.41 -18.41
N ASP A 32 4.90 -8.34 -19.14
CA ASP A 32 6.25 -8.38 -18.56
C ASP A 32 6.49 -7.17 -17.65
N ARG A 33 6.03 -5.99 -18.09
CA ARG A 33 6.08 -4.74 -17.30
C ARG A 33 5.32 -4.83 -16.00
N ILE A 34 4.13 -5.43 -16.03
CA ILE A 34 3.30 -5.63 -14.84
C ILE A 34 3.96 -6.65 -13.90
N ASN A 35 4.41 -7.78 -14.45
CA ASN A 35 5.09 -8.83 -13.68
C ASN A 35 6.36 -8.31 -13.00
N SER A 36 7.14 -7.47 -13.68
CA SER A 36 8.34 -6.85 -13.11
C SER A 36 8.03 -6.05 -11.86
N VAL A 37 6.93 -5.28 -11.85
CA VAL A 37 6.50 -4.49 -10.70
C VAL A 37 5.94 -5.38 -9.59
N LEU A 38 5.09 -6.36 -9.94
CA LEU A 38 4.51 -7.27 -8.95
C LEU A 38 5.57 -8.13 -8.25
N ASN A 39 6.60 -8.59 -8.97
CA ASN A 39 7.71 -9.34 -8.38
C ASN A 39 8.48 -8.57 -7.30
N ILE A 40 8.49 -7.23 -7.38
CA ILE A 40 9.10 -6.36 -6.35
C ILE A 40 8.07 -6.07 -5.25
N ALA A 41 6.83 -5.76 -5.63
CA ALA A 41 5.81 -5.28 -4.72
C ALA A 41 5.21 -6.37 -3.82
N GLU A 42 4.96 -7.57 -4.33
CA GLU A 42 4.35 -8.67 -3.57
C GLU A 42 5.14 -9.12 -2.34
N PRO A 43 6.47 -9.36 -2.39
CA PRO A 43 7.21 -9.71 -1.19
C PRO A 43 7.23 -8.56 -0.16
N MET A 44 7.15 -7.31 -0.62
CA MET A 44 7.04 -6.14 0.26
C MET A 44 5.66 -6.04 0.91
N LEU A 45 4.58 -6.45 0.21
CA LEU A 45 3.21 -6.50 0.73
C LEU A 45 2.92 -7.77 1.56
N GLY A 46 3.88 -8.71 1.63
CA GLY A 46 3.67 -10.00 2.28
C GLY A 46 2.66 -10.89 1.54
N VAL A 47 2.46 -10.70 0.24
CA VAL A 47 1.54 -11.49 -0.58
C VAL A 47 2.10 -12.90 -0.77
N ASP A 48 1.35 -13.91 -0.34
CA ASP A 48 1.69 -15.31 -0.56
C ASP A 48 0.93 -15.89 -1.78
N ARG A 49 1.61 -15.90 -2.93
CA ARG A 49 1.06 -16.51 -4.16
C ARG A 49 0.78 -18.00 -4.03
N SER A 50 1.47 -18.72 -3.14
CA SER A 50 1.25 -20.15 -2.91
C SER A 50 -0.05 -20.41 -2.15
N GLN A 51 -0.51 -19.46 -1.34
CA GLN A 51 -1.84 -19.45 -0.72
C GLN A 51 -2.95 -18.92 -1.64
N GLY A 52 -2.59 -18.51 -2.87
CA GLY A 52 -3.53 -17.94 -3.84
C GLY A 52 -3.74 -16.43 -3.70
N GLU A 53 -3.00 -15.76 -2.81
CA GLU A 53 -2.99 -14.31 -2.71
C GLU A 53 -2.29 -13.67 -3.92
N ARG A 54 -2.69 -12.45 -4.28
CA ARG A 54 -2.14 -11.75 -5.44
C ARG A 54 -2.04 -10.26 -5.17
N GLY A 55 -0.96 -9.65 -5.64
CA GLY A 55 -0.87 -8.20 -5.70
C GLY A 55 -1.74 -7.66 -6.84
N TYR A 56 -2.56 -6.67 -6.54
CA TYR A 56 -3.36 -5.94 -7.51
C TYR A 56 -2.72 -4.59 -7.81
N ILE A 57 -2.49 -4.31 -9.09
CA ILE A 57 -1.88 -3.06 -9.55
C ILE A 57 -2.89 -2.17 -10.26
N ARG A 58 -2.89 -0.88 -9.91
CA ARG A 58 -3.72 0.16 -10.51
C ARG A 58 -2.85 1.35 -10.90
N ARG A 59 -3.07 1.89 -12.10
CA ARG A 59 -2.37 3.10 -12.56
C ARG A 59 -3.03 4.32 -11.93
N GLN A 60 -2.21 5.21 -11.41
CA GLN A 60 -2.62 6.47 -10.81
C GLN A 60 -2.15 7.64 -11.69
N PRO A 61 -2.86 8.77 -11.68
CA PRO A 61 -2.39 9.98 -12.35
C PRO A 61 -1.00 10.40 -11.85
N GLY A 62 -0.21 11.04 -12.72
CA GLY A 62 1.17 11.42 -12.40
C GLY A 62 2.19 10.29 -12.53
N GLY A 63 1.85 9.19 -13.20
CA GLY A 63 2.81 8.12 -13.50
C GLY A 63 3.19 7.29 -12.27
N ARG A 64 2.29 7.19 -11.28
CA ARG A 64 2.44 6.31 -10.12
C ARG A 64 1.61 5.04 -10.28
N LEU A 65 2.05 3.97 -9.64
CA LEU A 65 1.40 2.68 -9.61
C LEU A 65 1.02 2.38 -8.17
N PHE A 66 -0.27 2.21 -7.93
CA PHE A 66 -0.78 1.76 -6.65
C PHE A 66 -0.89 0.24 -6.66
N ILE A 67 -0.20 -0.43 -5.74
CA ILE A 67 -0.25 -1.88 -5.58
C ILE A 67 -0.81 -2.19 -4.19
N THR A 68 -1.75 -3.11 -4.10
CA THR A 68 -2.38 -3.56 -2.85
C THR A 68 -2.66 -5.06 -2.91
N LYS A 69 -2.82 -5.72 -1.75
CA LYS A 69 -3.29 -7.12 -1.65
C LYS A 69 -4.80 -7.27 -1.86
N ASP A 70 -5.58 -6.18 -1.73
CA ASP A 70 -7.04 -6.21 -1.86
C ASP A 70 -7.49 -5.55 -3.17
N PRO A 71 -8.28 -6.22 -4.02
CA PRO A 71 -8.73 -5.65 -5.29
C PRO A 71 -9.73 -4.49 -5.12
N SER A 72 -10.43 -4.43 -3.99
CA SER A 72 -11.38 -3.37 -3.63
C SER A 72 -10.69 -2.16 -3.01
N ASP A 73 -9.40 -2.25 -2.72
CA ASP A 73 -8.66 -1.16 -2.12
C ASP A 73 -8.44 0.01 -3.07
N THR A 74 -8.55 1.21 -2.50
CA THR A 74 -8.49 2.49 -3.18
C THR A 74 -7.60 3.44 -2.41
N LEU A 75 -6.95 4.38 -3.09
CA LEU A 75 -6.14 5.40 -2.43
C LEU A 75 -6.95 6.26 -1.44
N LEU A 76 -8.18 6.61 -1.84
CA LEU A 76 -9.08 7.48 -1.10
C LEU A 76 -10.25 6.68 -0.53
N HIS A 77 -10.85 7.18 0.55
CA HIS A 77 -12.07 6.60 1.09
C HIS A 77 -13.20 6.72 0.06
N PRO A 78 -13.97 5.65 -0.16
CA PRO A 78 -15.06 5.64 -1.14
C PRO A 78 -16.19 6.57 -0.74
N VAL A 79 -17.06 6.87 -1.70
CA VAL A 79 -18.26 7.70 -1.50
C VAL A 79 -19.16 7.07 -0.44
N GLY A 80 -19.63 7.88 0.51
CA GLY A 80 -20.43 7.44 1.65
C GLY A 80 -19.64 7.07 2.91
N HIS A 81 -18.31 7.19 2.89
CA HIS A 81 -17.47 7.08 4.09
C HIS A 81 -17.40 8.43 4.82
N PRO A 82 -17.35 8.49 6.18
CA PRO A 82 -17.19 9.76 6.91
C PRO A 82 -15.92 10.56 6.54
N LEU A 83 -14.94 9.88 5.96
CA LEU A 83 -13.68 10.47 5.46
C LEU A 83 -13.60 10.46 3.93
N GLU A 84 -14.74 10.43 3.23
CA GLU A 84 -14.82 10.44 1.77
C GLU A 84 -13.83 11.43 1.14
N GLY A 85 -13.08 10.95 0.14
CA GLY A 85 -12.10 11.77 -0.58
C GLY A 85 -10.78 12.01 0.17
N GLN A 86 -10.66 11.59 1.44
CA GLN A 86 -9.39 11.63 2.17
C GLN A 86 -8.54 10.39 1.90
N GLU A 87 -7.23 10.51 2.08
CA GLU A 87 -6.27 9.42 1.93
C GLU A 87 -6.51 8.34 2.98
N ARG A 88 -6.63 7.07 2.52
CA ARG A 88 -6.81 5.91 3.40
C ARG A 88 -5.51 5.46 4.06
N TYR A 89 -4.40 5.74 3.41
CA TYR A 89 -3.07 5.26 3.80
C TYR A 89 -2.21 6.41 4.25
N ARG A 90 -1.38 6.15 5.27
CA ARG A 90 -0.24 6.99 5.59
C ARG A 90 0.94 6.53 4.77
N TRP A 91 1.42 7.40 3.89
CA TRP A 91 2.55 7.11 3.01
C TRP A 91 3.87 7.45 3.70
N SER A 92 4.82 6.53 3.62
CA SER A 92 6.22 6.72 3.99
C SER A 92 7.06 6.61 2.73
N ASP A 93 7.60 7.73 2.24
CA ASP A 93 8.47 7.75 1.08
C ASP A 93 9.83 7.12 1.39
N GLN A 94 10.32 6.33 0.44
CA GLN A 94 11.58 5.61 0.51
C GLN A 94 12.59 6.23 -0.47
N PRO A 95 13.90 6.10 -0.19
CA PRO A 95 14.96 6.73 -1.00
C PRO A 95 15.05 6.20 -2.44
N ASP A 96 14.52 5.02 -2.71
CA ASP A 96 14.39 4.41 -4.04
C ASP A 96 13.18 4.97 -4.84
N GLY A 97 12.43 5.90 -4.26
CA GLY A 97 11.27 6.55 -4.89
C GLY A 97 9.98 5.76 -4.77
N THR A 98 9.98 4.64 -4.04
CA THR A 98 8.76 3.93 -3.65
C THR A 98 8.15 4.59 -2.40
N SER A 99 6.84 4.46 -2.20
CA SER A 99 6.19 4.89 -0.97
C SER A 99 5.43 3.71 -0.35
N LEU A 100 5.63 3.48 0.95
CA LEU A 100 4.97 2.42 1.70
C LEU A 100 3.69 3.00 2.33
N GLY A 101 2.55 2.43 2.00
CA GLY A 101 1.24 2.82 2.50
C GLY A 101 0.82 1.90 3.65
N TYR A 102 0.74 2.48 4.84
CA TYR A 102 0.18 1.79 6.00
C TYR A 102 -1.26 2.26 6.17
N LEU A 103 -2.21 1.32 6.25
CA LEU A 103 -3.60 1.71 6.47
C LEU A 103 -3.66 2.46 7.79
N GLY A 104 -4.00 3.76 7.73
CA GLY A 104 -4.05 4.56 8.94
C GLY A 104 -5.19 4.04 9.80
N ASP A 105 -4.95 3.85 11.10
CA ASP A 105 -5.99 3.65 12.10
C ASP A 105 -7.03 4.77 11.98
N THR A 106 -8.01 4.54 11.12
CA THR A 106 -9.30 5.20 11.15
C THR A 106 -10.25 4.19 11.75
N THR A 107 -9.92 3.74 12.96
CA THR A 107 -10.97 3.38 13.90
C THR A 107 -11.71 4.70 14.14
N PRO A 108 -12.95 4.90 13.66
CA PRO A 108 -13.75 5.95 14.24
C PRO A 108 -13.84 5.59 15.72
N HIS A 109 -13.25 6.39 16.59
CA HIS A 109 -13.47 6.27 18.03
C HIS A 109 -14.95 6.62 18.24
N GLY A 110 -15.81 5.63 18.07
CA GLY A 110 -17.21 5.69 18.43
C GLY A 110 -17.29 5.58 19.94
N THR A 111 -17.35 6.73 20.59
CA THR A 111 -17.79 6.93 21.98
C THR A 111 -18.11 8.43 22.11
N ALA A 112 -19.27 8.91 22.49
CA ALA A 112 -20.49 8.32 23.04
C ALA A 112 -21.65 9.28 22.77
#